data_AF-A0A1Q7ZCM9-F1
#
_entry.id   AF-A0A1Q7ZCM9-F1
#
_cell.length_a   1.000
_cell.length_b   1.000
_cell.length_c   1.000
_cell.angle_alpha   90.00
_cell.angle_beta   90.00
_cell.angle_gamma   90.00
#
_symmetry.space_group_name_H-M   'P 1'
#
loop_
_entity.id
_entity.type
_entity.pdbx_description
1 polymer ?
#
loop_
_entity_poly.entity_id
_entity_poly.type
_entity_poly.pdbx_seq_one_letter_code
_entity_poly.pdbx_strand_id
1 'polypeptide(L)'
;MEYNAAIGMKMLAAFEAAMAPGVREQDLLAALTATLLREGGEYLITRACVSGPNTNPWNLEATDRALEPGDLVYVDTDAVGYEGYFIDVSRTFLCGDVKATPAQRAAYRAAYDWLTRATGLLKPGVTLGELASKMPRLPDRFLPQRYETMAHCAGLADEGPSIGYPQDPQPNGNRRLREGMIVCLEVYAGETGGRDGVKLEDQVLVTAEGARVMVPYPFCGALL
;
A
#
# COMPACT_ATOMS: atom_id res chain seq x y z
N MET A 1 14.20 -10.02 6.48
CA MET A 1 12.79 -9.57 6.49
C MET A 1 12.35 -8.88 7.77
N GLU A 2 12.41 -9.46 8.98
CA GLU A 2 12.00 -8.75 10.21
C GLU A 2 12.76 -7.43 10.46
N TYR A 3 14.07 -7.41 10.18
CA TYR A 3 14.87 -6.18 10.25
C TYR A 3 14.33 -5.12 9.28
N ASN A 4 14.04 -5.51 8.04
CA ASN A 4 13.46 -4.64 7.01
C ASN A 4 12.05 -4.14 7.36
N ALA A 5 11.26 -4.93 8.07
CA ALA A 5 9.98 -4.47 8.58
C ALA A 5 10.12 -3.29 9.56
N ALA A 6 11.15 -3.32 10.42
CA ALA A 6 11.47 -2.19 11.29
C ALA A 6 11.96 -0.96 10.50
N ILE A 7 12.67 -1.15 9.39
CA ILE A 7 13.02 -0.05 8.47
C ILE A 7 11.74 0.56 7.88
N GLY A 8 10.81 -0.25 7.37
CA GLY A 8 9.53 0.21 6.84
C GLY A 8 8.74 1.07 7.84
N MET A 9 8.69 0.64 9.11
CA MET A 9 8.08 1.43 10.19
C MET A 9 8.72 2.82 10.35
N LYS A 10 10.06 2.89 10.31
CA LYS A 10 10.80 4.16 10.43
C LYS A 10 10.62 5.04 9.21
N MET A 11 10.59 4.45 8.01
CA MET A 11 10.34 5.16 6.75
C MET A 11 8.98 5.86 6.78
N LEU A 12 7.91 5.13 7.12
CA LEU A 12 6.56 5.69 7.23
C LEU A 12 6.47 6.75 8.35
N ALA A 13 7.14 6.54 9.49
CA ALA A 13 7.20 7.53 10.56
C ALA A 13 7.88 8.83 10.13
N ALA A 14 9.02 8.74 9.42
CA ALA A 14 9.74 9.89 8.92
C ALA A 14 8.96 10.63 7.83
N PHE A 15 8.26 9.87 6.96
CA PHE A 15 7.37 10.42 5.95
C PHE A 15 6.23 11.24 6.56
N GLU A 16 5.48 10.64 7.50
CA GLU A 16 4.36 11.31 8.17
C GLU A 16 4.84 12.52 8.98
N ALA A 17 5.98 12.43 9.66
CA ALA A 17 6.55 13.54 10.43
C ALA A 17 7.03 14.71 9.54
N ALA A 18 7.45 14.45 8.30
CA ALA A 18 7.85 15.48 7.35
C ALA A 18 6.65 16.15 6.66
N MET A 19 5.46 15.56 6.75
CA MET A 19 4.26 16.04 6.08
C MET A 19 3.71 17.31 6.74
N ALA A 20 3.67 18.40 5.97
CA ALA A 20 2.99 19.64 6.36
C ALA A 20 2.55 20.43 5.12
N PRO A 21 1.53 21.31 5.24
CA PRO A 21 1.20 22.26 4.19
C PRO A 21 2.43 23.05 3.72
N GLY A 22 2.61 23.15 2.40
CA GLY A 22 3.75 23.82 1.77
C GLY A 22 4.97 22.95 1.51
N VAL A 23 5.10 21.78 2.17
CA VAL A 23 6.14 20.79 1.84
C VAL A 23 5.86 20.21 0.46
N ARG A 24 6.89 19.96 -0.36
CA ARG A 24 6.68 19.36 -1.69
C ARG A 24 6.66 17.84 -1.61
N GLU A 25 5.98 17.20 -2.57
CA GLU A 25 6.01 15.74 -2.74
C GLU A 25 7.46 15.20 -2.82
N GLN A 26 8.34 15.89 -3.56
CA GLN A 26 9.77 15.54 -3.63
C GLN A 26 10.49 15.61 -2.28
N ASP A 27 10.11 16.52 -1.38
CA ASP A 27 10.74 16.65 -0.06
C ASP A 27 10.31 15.49 0.85
N LEU A 28 9.08 14.98 0.69
CA LEU A 28 8.61 13.77 1.37
C LEU A 28 9.31 12.51 0.85
N LEU A 29 9.44 12.37 -0.47
CA LEU A 29 10.21 11.29 -1.09
C LEU A 29 11.67 11.30 -0.62
N ALA A 30 12.26 12.49 -0.46
CA ALA A 30 13.61 12.64 0.08
C ALA A 30 13.71 12.20 1.54
N ALA A 31 12.73 12.52 2.38
CA ALA A 31 12.68 12.06 3.77
C ALA A 31 12.58 10.54 3.88
N LEU A 32 11.75 9.92 3.04
CA LEU A 32 11.59 8.47 2.92
C LEU A 32 12.93 7.81 2.52
N THR A 33 13.53 8.30 1.42
CA THR A 33 14.81 7.80 0.88
C THR A 33 15.96 7.95 1.88
N ALA A 34 16.07 9.12 2.52
CA ALA A 34 17.13 9.38 3.50
C ALA A 34 17.01 8.44 4.71
N THR A 35 15.79 8.08 5.11
CA THR A 35 15.55 7.14 6.20
C THR A 35 15.96 5.72 5.80
N LEU A 36 15.55 5.26 4.62
CA LEU A 36 15.97 3.97 4.06
C LEU A 36 17.50 3.82 4.08
N LEU A 37 18.21 4.79 3.50
CA LEU A 37 19.68 4.75 3.39
C LEU A 37 20.38 4.78 4.75
N ARG A 38 19.87 5.55 5.72
CA ARG A 38 20.44 5.60 7.08
C ARG A 38 20.30 4.28 7.83
N GLU A 39 19.26 3.52 7.53
CA GLU A 39 18.98 2.21 8.15
C GLU A 39 19.69 1.05 7.42
N GLY A 40 20.48 1.35 6.39
CA GLY A 40 21.26 0.38 5.62
C GLY A 40 20.51 -0.25 4.45
N GLY A 41 19.37 0.34 4.05
CA GLY A 41 18.72 -0.02 2.78
C GLY A 41 19.42 0.59 1.57
N GLU A 42 18.92 0.26 0.38
CA GLU A 42 19.64 0.48 -0.87
C GLU A 42 19.01 1.57 -1.75
N TYR A 43 17.76 1.41 -2.17
CA TYR A 43 17.09 2.36 -3.07
C TYR A 43 15.56 2.18 -3.09
N LEU A 44 14.85 3.15 -3.67
CA LEU A 44 13.42 3.05 -4.00
C LEU A 44 13.27 2.65 -5.48
N ILE A 45 12.35 1.73 -5.77
CA ILE A 45 12.04 1.27 -7.13
C ILE A 45 11.18 2.31 -7.86
N THR A 46 10.23 2.91 -7.15
CA THR A 46 9.32 3.91 -7.71
C THR A 46 9.47 5.27 -7.01
N ARG A 47 8.66 6.22 -7.47
CA ARG A 47 8.51 7.55 -6.87
C ARG A 47 7.06 7.80 -6.43
N ALA A 48 6.34 6.75 -6.04
CA ALA A 48 4.92 6.78 -5.67
C ALA A 48 4.70 7.50 -4.33
N CYS A 49 4.88 8.82 -4.35
CA CYS A 49 4.66 9.72 -3.23
C CYS A 49 3.97 10.97 -3.80
N VAL A 50 2.65 11.03 -3.69
CA VAL A 50 1.86 12.10 -4.34
C VAL A 50 0.73 12.58 -3.44
N SER A 51 0.22 13.77 -3.77
CA SER A 51 -0.68 14.52 -2.91
C SER A 51 -1.84 15.17 -3.67
N GLY A 52 -2.98 15.27 -2.99
CA GLY A 52 -4.19 15.93 -3.49
C GLY A 52 -4.63 15.35 -4.85
N PRO A 53 -4.85 16.17 -5.88
CA PRO A 53 -5.27 15.72 -7.21
C PRO A 53 -4.32 14.71 -7.87
N ASN A 54 -3.03 14.69 -7.49
CA ASN A 54 -2.09 13.71 -8.05
C ASN A 54 -2.32 12.29 -7.49
N THR A 55 -3.15 12.14 -6.46
CA THR A 55 -3.51 10.82 -5.94
C THR A 55 -4.51 10.07 -6.84
N ASN A 56 -5.11 10.74 -7.83
CA ASN A 56 -6.10 10.15 -8.73
C ASN A 56 -5.94 10.69 -10.17
N PRO A 57 -5.63 9.84 -11.16
CA PRO A 57 -5.53 8.38 -11.09
C PRO A 57 -4.25 7.89 -10.38
N TRP A 58 -4.23 6.59 -10.06
CA TRP A 58 -3.06 5.87 -9.57
C TRP A 58 -1.90 5.92 -10.60
N ASN A 59 -0.66 5.61 -10.17
CA ASN A 59 0.59 5.60 -10.95
C ASN A 59 1.13 6.99 -11.35
N LEU A 60 0.77 8.05 -10.62
CA LEU A 60 1.49 9.32 -10.72
C LEU A 60 2.69 9.32 -9.77
N GLU A 61 3.76 10.00 -10.19
CA GLU A 61 5.02 10.08 -9.45
C GLU A 61 5.20 11.44 -8.78
N ALA A 62 6.02 11.48 -7.72
CA ALA A 62 6.33 12.68 -6.96
C ALA A 62 6.83 13.84 -7.84
N THR A 63 6.14 14.98 -7.75
CA THR A 63 6.41 16.22 -8.48
C THR A 63 6.89 17.36 -7.56
N ASP A 64 7.07 18.56 -8.10
CA ASP A 64 7.32 19.78 -7.31
C ASP A 64 6.06 20.36 -6.63
N ARG A 65 4.90 19.67 -6.71
CA ARG A 65 3.66 20.12 -6.07
C ARG A 65 3.86 20.26 -4.56
N ALA A 66 3.53 21.44 -4.05
CA ALA A 66 3.42 21.68 -2.62
C ALA A 66 2.08 21.15 -2.09
N LEU A 67 2.13 20.51 -0.92
CA LEU A 67 0.96 20.01 -0.22
C LEU A 67 0.06 21.16 0.25
N GLU A 68 -1.24 20.97 0.15
CA GLU A 68 -2.28 21.88 0.66
C GLU A 68 -2.98 21.25 1.87
N PRO A 69 -3.52 22.05 2.81
CA PRO A 69 -4.37 21.53 3.87
C PRO A 69 -5.57 20.76 3.28
N GLY A 70 -5.79 19.54 3.73
CA GLY A 70 -6.89 18.68 3.28
C GLY A 70 -6.56 17.76 2.11
N ASP A 71 -5.33 17.82 1.60
CA ASP A 71 -4.85 16.83 0.65
C ASP A 71 -4.78 15.44 1.28
N LEU A 72 -5.25 14.44 0.53
CA LEU A 72 -4.74 13.09 0.75
C LEU A 72 -3.31 13.02 0.25
N VAL A 73 -2.46 12.33 0.99
CA VAL A 73 -1.06 12.10 0.61
C VAL A 73 -0.81 10.62 0.76
N TYR A 74 -0.56 9.92 -0.34
CA TYR A 74 -0.17 8.52 -0.26
C TYR A 74 1.32 8.36 -0.53
N VAL A 75 1.87 7.33 0.08
CA VAL A 75 3.17 6.77 -0.22
C VAL A 75 2.99 5.28 -0.47
N ASP A 76 3.64 4.80 -1.51
CA ASP A 76 4.01 3.40 -1.68
C ASP A 76 5.51 3.28 -1.44
N THR A 77 5.94 2.39 -0.54
CA THR A 77 7.36 2.40 -0.15
C THR A 77 8.25 1.88 -1.25
N ASP A 78 7.83 0.83 -1.97
CA ASP A 78 8.57 0.27 -3.11
C ASP A 78 10.09 0.19 -2.87
N ALA A 79 10.51 -0.27 -1.69
CA ALA A 79 11.86 -0.05 -1.20
C ALA A 79 12.69 -1.32 -1.19
N VAL A 80 13.89 -1.24 -1.76
CA VAL A 80 14.91 -2.27 -1.57
C VAL A 80 15.67 -1.95 -0.29
N GLY A 81 15.39 -2.72 0.75
CA GLY A 81 15.94 -2.59 2.09
C GLY A 81 17.31 -3.24 2.26
N TYR A 82 17.64 -3.51 3.51
CA TYR A 82 18.88 -4.15 3.92
C TYR A 82 19.00 -5.57 3.33
N GLU A 83 20.18 -5.91 2.81
CA GLU A 83 20.49 -7.17 2.11
C GLU A 83 19.61 -7.42 0.86
N GLY A 84 19.16 -6.34 0.20
CA GLY A 84 18.39 -6.42 -1.04
C GLY A 84 16.94 -6.86 -0.87
N TYR A 85 16.43 -7.00 0.35
CA TYR A 85 15.07 -7.46 0.62
C TYR A 85 14.03 -6.35 0.47
N PHE A 86 12.89 -6.68 -0.12
CA PHE A 86 11.85 -5.72 -0.49
C PHE A 86 10.93 -5.34 0.68
N ILE A 87 10.65 -4.04 0.80
CA ILE A 87 9.73 -3.43 1.78
C ILE A 87 8.65 -2.70 1.00
N ASP A 88 7.45 -3.24 1.08
CA ASP A 88 6.35 -2.87 0.19
C ASP A 88 5.08 -2.63 0.98
N VAL A 89 4.82 -1.36 1.27
CA VAL A 89 3.78 -0.95 2.20
C VAL A 89 3.28 0.42 1.79
N SER A 90 2.04 0.45 1.35
CA SER A 90 1.34 1.69 1.09
C SER A 90 0.56 2.24 2.28
N ARG A 91 0.64 3.56 2.49
CA ARG A 91 -0.22 4.30 3.42
C ARG A 91 -0.72 5.59 2.79
N THR A 92 -1.97 5.94 3.08
CA THR A 92 -2.56 7.24 2.76
C THR A 92 -2.83 8.03 4.05
N PHE A 93 -2.42 9.30 4.05
CA PHE A 93 -2.53 10.25 5.14
C PHE A 93 -3.38 11.46 4.73
N LEU A 94 -3.78 12.26 5.72
CA LEU A 94 -4.44 13.56 5.52
C LEU A 94 -3.47 14.68 5.91
N CYS A 95 -3.20 15.61 5.00
CA CYS A 95 -2.31 16.73 5.24
C CYS A 95 -3.00 17.85 6.04
N GLY A 96 -2.37 18.23 7.17
CA GLY A 96 -2.80 19.35 8.01
C GLY A 96 -3.94 19.01 8.99
N ASP A 97 -4.20 19.94 9.92
CA ASP A 97 -5.26 19.80 10.93
C ASP A 97 -6.61 20.29 10.36
N VAL A 98 -7.15 19.51 9.42
CA VAL A 98 -8.45 19.75 8.80
C VAL A 98 -9.31 18.49 8.81
N LYS A 99 -10.63 18.65 8.65
CA LYS A 99 -11.54 17.51 8.57
C LYS A 99 -11.51 16.90 7.18
N ALA A 100 -11.34 15.58 7.13
CA ALA A 100 -11.51 14.81 5.90
C ALA A 100 -12.92 14.99 5.32
N THR A 101 -13.01 15.03 3.99
CA THR A 101 -14.31 15.11 3.31
C THR A 101 -15.05 13.76 3.39
N PRO A 102 -16.39 13.74 3.21
CA PRO A 102 -17.13 12.48 3.13
C PRO A 102 -16.63 11.55 2.01
N ALA A 103 -16.18 12.11 0.88
CA ALA A 103 -15.64 11.33 -0.24
C ALA A 103 -14.32 10.65 0.12
N GLN A 104 -13.39 11.40 0.74
CA GLN A 104 -12.10 10.87 1.23
C GLN A 104 -12.31 9.75 2.24
N ARG A 105 -13.16 9.96 3.26
CA ARG A 105 -13.49 8.93 4.25
C ARG A 105 -14.14 7.70 3.63
N ALA A 106 -15.01 7.87 2.64
CA ALA A 106 -15.66 6.75 1.98
C ALA A 106 -14.68 5.90 1.15
N ALA A 107 -13.75 6.53 0.44
CA ALA A 107 -12.68 5.82 -0.27
C ALA A 107 -11.74 5.10 0.72
N TYR A 108 -11.32 5.80 1.78
CA TYR A 108 -10.44 5.25 2.80
C TYR A 108 -11.05 4.06 3.52
N ARG A 109 -12.31 4.18 3.95
CA ARG A 109 -13.05 3.09 4.60
C ARG A 109 -13.18 1.88 3.69
N ALA A 110 -13.45 2.08 2.40
CA ALA A 110 -13.54 0.98 1.45
C ALA A 110 -12.21 0.22 1.28
N ALA A 111 -11.10 0.95 1.15
CA ALA A 111 -9.76 0.35 1.07
C ALA A 111 -9.39 -0.36 2.40
N TYR A 112 -9.61 0.29 3.54
CA TYR A 112 -9.32 -0.28 4.86
C TYR A 112 -10.12 -1.57 5.14
N ASP A 113 -11.43 -1.54 4.88
CA ASP A 113 -12.30 -2.71 5.11
C ASP A 113 -11.94 -3.85 4.15
N TRP A 114 -11.52 -3.53 2.91
CA TRP A 114 -11.01 -4.50 1.96
C TRP A 114 -9.72 -5.14 2.48
N LEU A 115 -8.72 -4.35 2.84
CA LEU A 115 -7.40 -4.83 3.27
C LEU A 115 -7.51 -5.70 4.53
N THR A 116 -8.23 -5.22 5.55
CA THR A 116 -8.42 -5.93 6.81
C THR A 116 -9.08 -7.30 6.60
N ARG A 117 -10.09 -7.37 5.72
CA ARG A 117 -10.77 -8.63 5.40
C ARG A 117 -9.88 -9.55 4.57
N ALA A 118 -9.16 -9.01 3.59
CA ALA A 118 -8.24 -9.76 2.73
C ALA A 118 -7.16 -10.44 3.56
N THR A 119 -6.52 -9.73 4.49
CA THR A 119 -5.50 -10.26 5.40
C THR A 119 -6.00 -11.48 6.19
N GLY A 120 -7.26 -11.46 6.64
CA GLY A 120 -7.88 -12.56 7.37
C GLY A 120 -8.13 -13.84 6.55
N LEU A 121 -7.97 -13.80 5.22
CA LEU A 121 -8.16 -14.96 4.34
C LEU A 121 -6.87 -15.75 4.12
N LEU A 122 -5.70 -15.16 4.40
CA LEU A 122 -4.41 -15.74 4.09
C LEU A 122 -4.04 -16.82 5.12
N LYS A 123 -3.89 -18.05 4.64
CA LYS A 123 -3.41 -19.18 5.43
C LYS A 123 -2.77 -20.25 4.54
N PRO A 124 -1.87 -21.10 5.06
CA PRO A 124 -1.31 -22.20 4.30
C PRO A 124 -2.37 -23.13 3.70
N GLY A 125 -2.09 -23.64 2.50
CA GLY A 125 -2.86 -24.69 1.84
C GLY A 125 -3.99 -24.20 0.94
N VAL A 126 -4.52 -22.99 1.12
CA VAL A 126 -5.51 -22.40 0.19
C VAL A 126 -4.89 -22.20 -1.20
N THR A 127 -5.65 -22.50 -2.25
CA THR A 127 -5.20 -22.20 -3.61
C THR A 127 -5.40 -20.73 -3.93
N LEU A 128 -4.58 -20.17 -4.82
CA LEU A 128 -4.69 -18.75 -5.17
C LEU A 128 -6.02 -18.43 -5.89
N GLY A 129 -6.56 -19.37 -6.67
CA GLY A 129 -7.86 -19.21 -7.31
C GLY A 129 -9.01 -19.19 -6.30
N GLU A 130 -8.96 -20.05 -5.27
CA GLU A 130 -9.92 -20.01 -4.17
C GLU A 130 -9.81 -18.68 -3.41
N LEU A 131 -8.58 -18.21 -3.15
CA LEU A 131 -8.34 -16.94 -2.46
C LEU A 131 -8.91 -15.78 -3.28
N ALA A 132 -8.61 -15.70 -4.58
CA ALA A 132 -9.14 -14.69 -5.49
C ALA A 132 -10.68 -14.63 -5.40
N SER A 133 -11.36 -15.77 -5.48
CA SER A 133 -12.83 -15.84 -5.42
C SER A 133 -13.45 -15.39 -4.10
N LYS A 134 -12.66 -15.38 -3.02
CA LYS A 134 -13.10 -15.02 -1.65
C LYS A 134 -12.66 -13.63 -1.24
N MET A 135 -11.77 -12.99 -2.00
CA MET A 135 -11.32 -11.63 -1.70
C MET A 135 -12.52 -10.68 -1.65
N PRO A 136 -12.50 -9.69 -0.75
CA PRO A 136 -13.55 -8.69 -0.68
C PRO A 136 -13.67 -7.95 -2.03
N ARG A 137 -14.88 -7.49 -2.35
CA ARG A 137 -15.14 -6.70 -3.55
C ARG A 137 -15.08 -5.22 -3.21
N LEU A 138 -14.34 -4.44 -3.99
CA LEU A 138 -14.39 -2.98 -3.94
C LEU A 138 -15.77 -2.48 -4.45
N PRO A 139 -16.31 -1.37 -3.89
CA PRO A 139 -17.47 -0.71 -4.46
C PRO A 139 -17.33 -0.41 -5.95
N ASP A 140 -18.41 -0.57 -6.72
CA ASP A 140 -18.38 -0.55 -8.19
C ASP A 140 -17.80 0.74 -8.78
N ARG A 141 -18.00 1.88 -8.12
CA ARG A 141 -17.44 3.18 -8.53
C ARG A 141 -15.91 3.26 -8.47
N PHE A 142 -15.25 2.38 -7.72
CA PHE A 142 -13.78 2.32 -7.62
C PHE A 142 -13.17 1.26 -8.55
N LEU A 143 -13.98 0.31 -9.06
CA LEU A 143 -13.49 -0.76 -9.93
C LEU A 143 -12.85 -0.29 -11.25
N PRO A 144 -13.29 0.80 -11.91
CA PRO A 144 -12.67 1.24 -13.15
C PRO A 144 -11.20 1.65 -13.04
N GLN A 145 -10.74 2.04 -11.85
CA GLN A 145 -9.36 2.48 -11.59
C GLN A 145 -8.66 1.63 -10.53
N ARG A 146 -9.23 0.46 -10.18
CA ARG A 146 -8.65 -0.46 -9.18
C ARG A 146 -7.19 -0.78 -9.50
N TYR A 147 -6.47 -1.25 -8.49
CA TYR A 147 -5.14 -1.80 -8.69
C TYR A 147 -5.16 -3.00 -9.64
N GLU A 148 -4.05 -3.26 -10.32
CA GLU A 148 -3.97 -4.29 -11.37
C GLU A 148 -4.09 -5.71 -10.84
N THR A 149 -3.57 -5.96 -9.64
CA THR A 149 -3.65 -7.23 -8.92
C THR A 149 -4.22 -6.99 -7.52
N MET A 150 -4.74 -8.03 -6.85
CA MET A 150 -5.11 -7.93 -5.43
C MET A 150 -3.95 -8.29 -4.51
N ALA A 151 -2.98 -9.04 -5.03
CA ALA A 151 -1.79 -9.41 -4.29
C ALA A 151 -0.64 -9.83 -5.20
N HIS A 152 0.57 -9.73 -4.69
CA HIS A 152 1.75 -10.42 -5.20
C HIS A 152 2.63 -10.91 -4.04
N CYS A 153 3.60 -11.76 -4.34
CA CYS A 153 4.58 -12.14 -3.34
C CYS A 153 5.75 -11.14 -3.34
N ALA A 154 6.53 -11.16 -2.27
CA ALA A 154 7.72 -10.32 -2.17
C ALA A 154 8.89 -11.09 -1.56
N GLY A 155 10.08 -10.75 -2.03
CA GLY A 155 11.35 -11.31 -1.54
C GLY A 155 12.45 -10.29 -1.71
N LEU A 156 13.21 -10.38 -2.80
CA LEU A 156 14.22 -9.38 -3.18
C LEU A 156 13.66 -8.25 -4.06
N ALA A 157 12.45 -8.46 -4.58
CA ALA A 157 11.64 -7.50 -5.33
C ALA A 157 10.17 -7.94 -5.26
N ASP A 158 9.32 -7.33 -6.09
CA ASP A 158 8.06 -7.93 -6.52
C ASP A 158 8.30 -9.32 -7.11
N GLU A 159 7.65 -10.31 -6.51
CA GLU A 159 7.81 -11.71 -6.87
C GLU A 159 6.45 -12.37 -7.14
N GLY A 160 6.50 -13.44 -7.93
CA GLY A 160 5.36 -14.31 -8.13
C GLY A 160 5.19 -15.32 -6.98
N PRO A 161 4.00 -15.89 -6.82
CA PRO A 161 2.81 -15.68 -7.66
C PRO A 161 1.97 -14.46 -7.26
N SER A 162 1.35 -13.82 -8.26
CA SER A 162 0.31 -12.82 -8.09
C SER A 162 -1.11 -13.41 -8.08
N ILE A 163 -2.05 -12.63 -7.53
CA ILE A 163 -3.47 -12.96 -7.40
C ILE A 163 -4.30 -11.84 -8.04
N GLY A 164 -4.76 -12.05 -9.27
CA GLY A 164 -5.61 -11.10 -9.98
C GLY A 164 -7.05 -11.09 -9.45
N TYR A 165 -7.86 -10.11 -9.84
CA TYR A 165 -9.26 -10.01 -9.42
C TYR A 165 -10.11 -11.18 -9.94
N PRO A 166 -11.26 -11.51 -9.31
CA PRO A 166 -12.07 -12.68 -9.69
C PRO A 166 -12.48 -12.73 -11.17
N GLN A 167 -12.70 -11.56 -11.78
CA GLN A 167 -13.07 -11.41 -13.19
C GLN A 167 -11.89 -11.50 -14.17
N ASP A 168 -10.65 -11.48 -13.66
CA ASP A 168 -9.42 -11.50 -14.44
C ASP A 168 -8.81 -12.92 -14.51
N PRO A 169 -7.93 -13.20 -15.50
CA PRO A 169 -7.22 -14.47 -15.58
C PRO A 169 -6.45 -14.81 -14.29
N GLN A 170 -6.49 -16.09 -13.90
CA GLN A 170 -5.81 -16.62 -12.73
C GLN A 170 -4.68 -17.59 -13.13
N PRO A 171 -3.55 -17.11 -13.68
CA PRO A 171 -2.49 -17.98 -14.20
C PRO A 171 -1.85 -18.86 -13.13
N ASN A 172 -1.92 -18.44 -11.87
CA ASN A 172 -1.40 -19.17 -10.71
C ASN A 172 -2.50 -19.84 -9.88
N GLY A 173 -3.73 -19.97 -10.41
CA GLY A 173 -4.91 -20.37 -9.63
C GLY A 173 -4.76 -21.70 -8.85
N ASN A 174 -4.04 -22.67 -9.40
CA ASN A 174 -3.79 -23.98 -8.76
C ASN A 174 -2.61 -23.98 -7.77
N ARG A 175 -1.81 -22.91 -7.71
CA ARG A 175 -0.73 -22.80 -6.72
C ARG A 175 -1.34 -22.65 -5.34
N ARG A 176 -0.66 -23.16 -4.33
CA ARG A 176 -1.07 -23.07 -2.92
C ARG A 176 -0.19 -22.11 -2.17
N LEU A 177 -0.81 -21.30 -1.32
CA LEU A 177 -0.11 -20.49 -0.35
C LEU A 177 0.59 -21.41 0.67
N ARG A 178 1.81 -21.08 1.07
CA ARG A 178 2.61 -21.87 2.01
C ARG A 178 3.09 -21.00 3.16
N GLU A 179 3.28 -21.61 4.31
CA GLU A 179 3.99 -20.97 5.42
C GLU A 179 5.37 -20.47 4.96
N GLY A 180 5.77 -19.30 5.45
CA GLY A 180 7.00 -18.62 5.08
C GLY A 180 6.91 -17.74 3.83
N MET A 181 5.81 -17.82 3.06
CA MET A 181 5.59 -16.87 1.96
C MET A 181 5.30 -15.47 2.51
N ILE A 182 5.80 -14.46 1.82
CA ILE A 182 5.49 -13.06 2.07
C ILE A 182 4.62 -12.56 0.93
N VAL A 183 3.50 -11.92 1.28
CA VAL A 183 2.49 -11.47 0.33
C VAL A 183 2.18 -10.01 0.60
N CYS A 184 2.21 -9.20 -0.43
CA CYS A 184 1.73 -7.83 -0.43
C CYS A 184 0.26 -7.83 -0.86
N LEU A 185 -0.62 -7.27 -0.03
CA LEU A 185 -2.05 -7.17 -0.29
C LEU A 185 -2.41 -5.75 -0.71
N GLU A 186 -2.92 -5.62 -1.94
CA GLU A 186 -2.90 -4.35 -2.65
C GLU A 186 -4.32 -3.83 -2.90
N VAL A 187 -4.58 -2.59 -2.46
CA VAL A 187 -5.86 -1.93 -2.73
C VAL A 187 -5.72 -0.45 -3.04
N TYR A 188 -6.31 -0.07 -4.17
CA TYR A 188 -6.52 1.32 -4.55
C TYR A 188 -8.01 1.62 -4.71
N ALA A 189 -8.46 2.74 -4.12
CA ALA A 189 -9.82 3.25 -4.21
C ALA A 189 -9.80 4.72 -4.65
N GLY A 190 -10.09 4.94 -5.94
CA GLY A 190 -10.27 6.28 -6.52
C GLY A 190 -11.37 6.24 -7.58
N GLU A 191 -12.32 7.16 -7.51
CA GLU A 191 -13.42 7.26 -8.47
C GLU A 191 -12.95 7.99 -9.74
N THR A 192 -13.36 7.52 -10.92
CA THR A 192 -13.01 8.16 -12.20
C THR A 192 -13.51 9.60 -12.22
N GLY A 193 -12.60 10.54 -12.49
CA GLY A 193 -12.89 11.99 -12.45
C GLY A 193 -13.05 12.56 -11.03
N GLY A 194 -12.85 11.74 -9.99
CA GLY A 194 -12.74 12.20 -8.60
C GLY A 194 -11.41 12.91 -8.36
N ARG A 195 -11.37 13.76 -7.31
CA ARG A 195 -10.16 14.49 -6.92
C ARG A 195 -9.10 13.59 -6.29
N ASP A 196 -9.53 12.74 -5.35
CA ASP A 196 -8.61 12.01 -4.49
C ASP A 196 -8.69 10.49 -4.75
N GLY A 197 -7.58 9.81 -4.49
CA GLY A 197 -7.45 8.36 -4.49
C GLY A 197 -6.76 7.88 -3.20
N VAL A 198 -7.12 6.69 -2.75
CA VAL A 198 -6.51 6.06 -1.56
C VAL A 198 -5.80 4.80 -1.99
N LYS A 199 -4.51 4.69 -1.67
CA LYS A 199 -3.74 3.43 -1.72
C LYS A 199 -3.47 2.96 -0.30
N LEU A 200 -3.80 1.71 -0.02
CA LEU A 200 -3.42 1.01 1.21
C LEU A 200 -2.91 -0.37 0.83
N GLU A 201 -1.96 -0.84 1.61
CA GLU A 201 -1.35 -2.13 1.38
C GLU A 201 -0.65 -2.61 2.65
N ASP A 202 -0.69 -3.92 2.89
CA ASP A 202 0.13 -4.54 3.92
C ASP A 202 0.96 -5.68 3.32
N GLN A 203 2.27 -5.66 3.62
CA GLN A 203 3.15 -6.81 3.49
C GLN A 203 2.94 -7.76 4.68
N VAL A 204 2.56 -9.01 4.39
CA VAL A 204 2.23 -10.00 5.42
C VAL A 204 3.05 -11.28 5.26
N LEU A 205 3.48 -11.83 6.39
CA LEU A 205 4.06 -13.17 6.47
C LEU A 205 2.93 -14.20 6.64
N VAL A 206 2.91 -15.22 5.80
CA VAL A 206 2.07 -16.40 5.98
C VAL A 206 2.72 -17.30 7.04
N THR A 207 2.04 -17.44 8.17
CA THR A 207 2.41 -18.29 9.32
C THR A 207 1.66 -19.62 9.27
N ALA A 208 1.95 -20.55 10.17
CA ALA A 208 1.20 -21.80 10.29
C ALA A 208 -0.30 -21.58 10.60
N GLU A 209 -0.62 -20.53 11.38
CA GLU A 209 -1.98 -20.24 11.86
C GLU A 209 -2.77 -19.24 11.00
N GLY A 210 -2.11 -18.53 10.07
CA GLY A 210 -2.75 -17.47 9.29
C GLY A 210 -1.74 -16.46 8.72
N ALA A 211 -2.07 -15.18 8.71
CA ALA A 211 -1.17 -14.11 8.27
C ALA A 211 -0.82 -13.15 9.40
N ARG A 212 0.42 -12.65 9.39
CA ARG A 212 0.91 -11.61 10.29
C ARG A 212 1.41 -10.43 9.47
N VAL A 213 0.87 -9.24 9.71
CA VAL A 213 1.37 -7.99 9.14
C VAL A 213 2.80 -7.75 9.61
N MET A 214 3.72 -7.54 8.68
CA MET A 214 5.13 -7.34 8.97
C MET A 214 5.42 -5.92 9.42
N VAL A 215 4.83 -4.93 8.74
CA VAL A 215 4.96 -3.49 9.04
C VAL A 215 3.63 -2.96 9.57
N PRO A 216 3.33 -3.12 10.87
CA PRO A 216 2.05 -2.72 11.46
C PRO A 216 1.98 -1.21 11.69
N TYR A 217 2.23 -0.42 10.65
CA TYR A 217 2.14 1.05 10.74
C TYR A 217 0.66 1.46 10.83
N PRO A 218 0.29 2.36 11.78
CA PRO A 218 -1.10 2.73 11.99
C PRO A 218 -1.79 3.27 10.73
N PHE A 219 -3.08 3.00 10.60
CA PHE A 219 -3.93 3.67 9.63
C PHE A 219 -4.27 5.09 10.12
N CYS A 220 -4.51 6.01 9.19
CA CYS A 220 -4.81 7.40 9.48
C CYS A 220 -6.18 7.52 10.16
N GLY A 221 -6.18 7.77 11.47
CA GLY A 221 -7.40 7.87 12.27
C GLY A 221 -8.36 8.97 11.82
N ALA A 222 -7.85 10.05 11.21
CA ALA A 222 -8.67 11.15 10.69
C ALA A 222 -9.50 10.76 9.45
N LEU A 223 -9.12 9.67 8.76
CA LEU A 223 -9.79 9.18 7.55
C LEU A 223 -10.75 7.99 7.82
N LEU A 224 -10.67 7.38 9.01
CA LEU A 224 -11.58 6.34 9.48
C LEU A 224 -12.94 6.94 9.91
#